data_AF-A0A7Y4NCQ9-F1
#
_entry.id   AF-A0A7Y4NCQ9-F1
#
_cell.length_a   1.000
_cell.length_b   1.000
_cell.length_c   1.000
_cell.angle_alpha   90.00
_cell.angle_beta   90.00
_cell.angle_gamma   90.00
#
_symmetry.space_group_name_H-M   'P 1'
#
loop_
_entity.id
_entity.type
_entity.pdbx_description
1 polymer ?
#
loop_
_entity_poly.entity_id
_entity_poly.type
_entity_poly.pdbx_seq_one_letter_code
_entity_poly.pdbx_strand_id
1 'polypeptide(L)'
;PPPPQPPPVTGSKRKASDAGLSDPSKSGSSSPTSPKAEASTTAPVKKQRVDGPAQASSSGNVATASNAAVGNDTFTAGAGNKTPVKPQADAPVDAAAANKVKAITQPEIDALPNRVLKDFAELGYGNAAQLLAQSPAALKRLNETSDAGVQVREGAIHGRSHTSRNTSTQKVTVYMDPTLKQKSPEDAAGTFMFEMNNAHRRPQFDALDDDVRNKKVTSPSDYAEKKMKLEVEGMLHTGMVGRELAHGGHSELKNLGSFYTMDYMKYAKETEGKSANDKQAYRLDLAKTRMDVPHNGTSHRQVYENQFAGIR
;
A
#
# COMPACT_ATOMS: atom_id res chain seq x y z
N PRO A 1 42.56 25.75 -21.67
CA PRO A 1 42.41 24.95 -22.91
C PRO A 1 40.91 24.76 -23.17
N PRO A 2 40.41 24.94 -24.41
CA PRO A 2 39.01 24.66 -24.70
C PRO A 2 38.73 23.15 -24.65
N PRO A 3 37.49 22.74 -24.31
CA PRO A 3 37.13 21.32 -24.19
C PRO A 3 37.10 20.62 -25.57
N PRO A 4 37.35 19.29 -25.61
CA PRO A 4 37.42 18.53 -26.85
C PRO A 4 36.05 18.44 -27.53
N GLN A 5 36.04 18.63 -28.84
CA GLN A 5 34.83 18.46 -29.66
C GLN A 5 34.46 16.96 -29.80
N PRO A 6 33.15 16.63 -29.88
CA PRO A 6 32.71 15.27 -30.11
C PRO A 6 32.98 14.79 -31.55
N PRO A 7 33.17 13.47 -31.76
CA PRO A 7 33.48 12.91 -33.07
C PRO A 7 32.28 12.96 -34.05
N PRO A 8 32.54 12.94 -35.37
CA PRO A 8 31.49 13.07 -36.38
C PRO A 8 30.64 11.80 -36.51
N VAL A 9 29.33 12.01 -36.64
CA VAL A 9 28.34 10.96 -36.89
C VAL A 9 28.43 10.53 -38.36
N THR A 10 28.78 9.27 -38.61
CA THR A 10 28.74 8.67 -39.95
C THR A 10 27.35 8.09 -40.22
N GLY A 11 26.69 8.66 -41.23
CA GLY A 11 25.36 8.23 -41.68
C GLY A 11 25.41 6.91 -42.45
N SER A 12 24.60 5.94 -42.03
CA SER A 12 24.32 4.73 -42.80
C SER A 12 23.05 4.89 -43.62
N LYS A 13 23.22 4.96 -44.95
CA LYS A 13 22.18 4.81 -45.97
C LYS A 13 21.65 3.37 -45.99
N ARG A 14 20.33 3.17 -45.92
CA ARG A 14 19.59 2.03 -46.52
C ARG A 14 18.23 2.57 -46.98
N LYS A 15 18.07 2.90 -48.26
CA LYS A 15 17.63 2.07 -49.41
C LYS A 15 16.12 1.80 -49.38
N ALA A 16 15.44 2.52 -50.27
CA ALA A 16 14.02 2.40 -50.60
C ALA A 16 13.74 1.12 -51.41
N SER A 17 12.56 0.56 -51.19
CA SER A 17 11.83 -0.24 -52.19
C SER A 17 10.33 0.01 -52.04
N ASP A 18 9.71 0.03 -53.20
CA ASP A 18 8.46 0.65 -53.61
C ASP A 18 7.27 -0.34 -53.59
N ALA A 19 6.08 0.20 -53.88
CA ALA A 19 4.77 -0.44 -54.13
C ALA A 19 3.89 -0.78 -52.89
N GLY A 20 2.61 -0.42 -52.81
CA GLY A 20 1.74 0.27 -53.76
C GLY A 20 0.35 0.53 -53.15
N LEU A 21 -0.19 1.71 -53.50
CA LEU A 21 -1.55 1.95 -54.01
C LEU A 21 -2.69 1.01 -53.56
N SER A 22 -3.63 1.56 -52.78
CA SER A 22 -5.04 1.69 -53.21
C SER A 22 -5.88 2.42 -52.15
N ASP A 23 -6.35 3.61 -52.51
CA ASP A 23 -7.53 4.31 -51.98
C ASP A 23 -8.78 3.63 -52.59
N PRO A 24 -9.93 3.54 -51.89
CA PRO A 24 -10.98 4.51 -52.20
C PRO A 24 -11.89 4.89 -51.01
N SER A 25 -12.04 6.20 -50.79
CA SER A 25 -13.30 6.96 -50.88
C SER A 25 -14.63 6.27 -50.51
N LYS A 26 -15.34 6.81 -49.48
CA LYS A 26 -16.81 7.06 -49.42
C LYS A 26 -17.17 7.69 -48.06
N SER A 27 -17.47 8.98 -48.01
CA SER A 27 -18.84 9.56 -48.05
C SER A 27 -19.76 9.13 -46.90
N GLY A 28 -20.14 10.07 -46.03
CA GLY A 28 -21.13 9.80 -44.98
C GLY A 28 -21.40 10.99 -44.06
N SER A 29 -21.78 12.12 -44.64
CA SER A 29 -22.33 13.28 -43.93
C SER A 29 -23.78 13.00 -43.52
N SER A 30 -24.09 13.03 -42.22
CA SER A 30 -25.45 13.32 -41.72
C SER A 30 -25.44 13.68 -40.22
N SER A 31 -25.44 14.97 -39.91
CA SER A 31 -26.27 15.57 -38.84
C SER A 31 -27.56 16.05 -39.51
N PRO A 32 -28.77 16.01 -38.90
CA PRO A 32 -29.12 16.77 -37.69
C PRO A 32 -30.07 15.99 -36.74
N THR A 33 -30.24 16.32 -35.46
CA THR A 33 -31.26 17.27 -35.01
C THR A 33 -31.18 17.42 -33.48
N SER A 34 -31.21 18.66 -33.02
CA SER A 34 -31.58 19.03 -31.65
C SER A 34 -33.10 19.18 -31.55
N PRO A 35 -33.72 18.78 -30.42
CA PRO A 35 -34.87 19.47 -29.87
C PRO A 35 -34.42 20.25 -28.63
N LYS A 36 -34.46 21.58 -28.72
CA LYS A 36 -35.56 22.42 -28.23
C LYS A 36 -35.55 22.51 -26.69
N ALA A 37 -34.92 23.58 -26.22
CA ALA A 37 -35.05 24.07 -24.86
C ALA A 37 -36.50 24.55 -24.66
N GLU A 38 -37.19 24.00 -23.66
CA GLU A 38 -38.37 24.62 -23.08
C GLU A 38 -37.99 25.22 -21.73
N ALA A 39 -38.19 26.53 -21.65
CA ALA A 39 -38.20 27.28 -20.42
C ALA A 39 -39.41 26.85 -19.59
N SER A 40 -39.20 26.56 -18.31
CA SER A 40 -40.28 26.57 -17.33
C SER A 40 -39.84 27.36 -16.11
N THR A 41 -40.42 28.54 -16.02
CA THR A 41 -40.42 29.48 -14.90
C THR A 41 -41.36 28.99 -13.81
N THR A 42 -40.85 28.72 -12.60
CA THR A 42 -41.64 28.90 -11.37
C THR A 42 -40.78 29.35 -10.20
N ALA A 43 -41.32 30.32 -9.47
CA ALA A 43 -40.73 31.16 -8.45
C ALA A 43 -40.52 30.46 -7.06
N PRO A 44 -39.93 31.15 -6.06
CA PRO A 44 -39.24 30.52 -4.94
C PRO A 44 -40.16 30.24 -3.74
N VAL A 45 -39.94 29.11 -3.07
CA VAL A 45 -40.48 28.86 -1.73
C VAL A 45 -39.41 29.16 -0.68
N LYS A 46 -39.81 30.06 0.22
CA LYS A 46 -39.09 30.63 1.36
C LYS A 46 -39.48 29.82 2.61
N LYS A 47 -38.57 29.79 3.59
CA LYS A 47 -38.68 29.22 4.96
C LYS A 47 -38.36 27.71 5.01
N GLN A 48 -37.63 27.19 6.00
CA GLN A 48 -37.54 27.63 7.38
C GLN A 48 -36.24 27.07 8.00
N ARG A 49 -35.49 27.97 8.64
CA ARG A 49 -34.35 27.67 9.50
C ARG A 49 -34.91 27.13 10.82
N VAL A 50 -34.42 25.99 11.28
CA VAL A 50 -34.63 25.52 12.66
C VAL A 50 -33.25 25.23 13.24
N ASP A 51 -32.97 25.90 14.35
CA ASP A 51 -31.74 25.83 15.10
C ASP A 51 -31.73 24.61 16.05
N GLY A 52 -30.57 23.95 16.11
CA GLY A 52 -29.97 23.34 17.32
C GLY A 52 -30.29 21.86 17.62
N PRO A 53 -29.57 21.23 18.58
CA PRO A 53 -28.29 21.60 19.18
C PRO A 53 -27.20 20.49 19.06
N ALA A 54 -26.00 20.85 19.49
CA ALA A 54 -24.84 19.98 19.68
C ALA A 54 -25.05 18.86 20.72
N GLN A 55 -24.51 17.68 20.45
CA GLN A 55 -24.08 16.69 21.46
C GLN A 55 -22.80 16.02 20.93
N ALA A 56 -21.64 16.32 21.50
CA ALA A 56 -21.10 15.70 22.72
C ALA A 56 -20.56 14.28 22.45
N SER A 57 -19.26 14.27 22.20
CA SER A 57 -18.32 13.17 22.39
C SER A 57 -18.57 12.41 23.69
N SER A 58 -18.75 11.10 23.60
CA SER A 58 -18.64 10.18 24.74
C SER A 58 -17.58 9.11 24.44
N SER A 59 -16.46 9.26 25.13
CA SER A 59 -15.48 8.21 25.36
C SER A 59 -16.11 7.16 26.28
N GLY A 60 -16.14 5.90 25.87
CA GLY A 60 -16.67 4.80 26.67
C GLY A 60 -15.76 3.59 26.60
N ASN A 61 -14.83 3.49 27.55
CA ASN A 61 -14.21 2.23 27.94
C ASN A 61 -15.29 1.30 28.48
N VAL A 62 -15.42 0.10 27.90
CA VAL A 62 -16.15 -1.01 28.55
C VAL A 62 -15.29 -2.26 28.47
N ALA A 63 -14.70 -2.60 29.60
CA ALA A 63 -14.32 -3.96 29.94
C ALA A 63 -15.56 -4.66 30.51
N THR A 64 -15.89 -5.84 30.00
CA THR A 64 -16.74 -6.80 30.73
C THR A 64 -16.32 -8.23 30.42
N ALA A 65 -16.20 -8.98 31.50
CA ALA A 65 -15.79 -10.37 31.59
C ALA A 65 -16.92 -11.36 31.25
N SER A 66 -16.48 -12.55 30.85
CA SER A 66 -16.94 -13.92 31.17
C SER A 66 -18.36 -14.15 31.69
N ASN A 67 -19.12 -15.09 31.08
CA ASN A 67 -19.19 -16.51 31.52
C ASN A 67 -20.25 -17.36 30.77
N ALA A 68 -19.96 -18.68 30.75
CA ALA A 68 -20.85 -19.86 30.69
C ALA A 68 -21.68 -20.11 29.40
N ALA A 69 -21.40 -21.14 28.59
CA ALA A 69 -21.47 -22.60 28.76
C ALA A 69 -22.83 -23.21 28.37
N VAL A 70 -22.80 -24.22 27.48
CA VAL A 70 -23.43 -25.57 27.56
C VAL A 70 -23.42 -26.22 26.17
N GLY A 71 -22.97 -27.48 26.09
CA GLY A 71 -23.17 -28.34 24.92
C GLY A 71 -22.14 -29.48 24.81
N ASN A 72 -22.36 -30.54 25.59
CA ASN A 72 -21.56 -31.78 25.63
C ASN A 72 -21.48 -32.50 24.29
N ASP A 73 -20.36 -33.17 24.03
CA ASP A 73 -20.41 -34.58 23.64
C ASP A 73 -19.13 -35.35 23.95
N THR A 74 -19.35 -36.65 24.15
CA THR A 74 -18.60 -37.59 24.99
C THR A 74 -17.56 -38.36 24.17
N PHE A 75 -16.30 -38.47 24.63
CA PHE A 75 -15.47 -39.65 24.35
C PHE A 75 -14.35 -39.89 25.37
N THR A 76 -14.07 -41.17 25.57
CA THR A 76 -13.55 -41.80 26.79
C THR A 76 -12.03 -41.96 26.79
N ALA A 77 -11.44 -41.76 27.98
CA ALA A 77 -10.22 -42.34 28.57
C ALA A 77 -8.90 -42.43 27.77
N GLY A 78 -7.93 -41.62 28.22
CA GLY A 78 -6.50 -41.90 28.12
C GLY A 78 -5.77 -41.20 29.27
N ALA A 79 -5.46 -41.97 30.33
CA ALA A 79 -4.78 -41.48 31.52
C ALA A 79 -3.34 -41.04 31.19
N GLY A 80 -3.10 -39.73 31.25
CA GLY A 80 -1.79 -39.11 31.12
C GLY A 80 -1.68 -37.97 32.11
N ASN A 81 -0.78 -38.11 33.07
CA ASN A 81 -0.48 -37.16 34.14
C ASN A 81 -0.10 -35.79 33.54
N LYS A 82 -1.02 -34.82 33.56
CA LYS A 82 -0.76 -33.43 33.14
C LYS A 82 -0.77 -32.52 34.35
N THR A 83 0.43 -32.16 34.81
CA THR A 83 0.64 -31.04 35.71
C THR A 83 0.02 -29.78 35.09
N PRO A 84 -0.74 -28.97 35.83
CA PRO A 84 -1.33 -27.75 35.28
C PRO A 84 -0.21 -26.79 34.87
N VAL A 85 -0.12 -26.52 33.56
CA VAL A 85 0.68 -25.42 33.03
C VAL A 85 0.02 -24.13 33.52
N LYS A 86 0.67 -23.49 34.51
CA LYS A 86 0.37 -22.14 34.95
C LYS A 86 0.39 -21.23 33.71
N PRO A 87 -0.57 -20.31 33.52
CA PRO A 87 -0.47 -19.32 32.46
C PRO A 87 0.88 -18.62 32.60
N GLN A 88 1.71 -18.78 31.57
CA GLN A 88 3.00 -18.10 31.48
C GLN A 88 2.66 -16.61 31.43
N ALA A 89 2.87 -15.93 32.55
CA ALA A 89 2.91 -14.48 32.57
C ALA A 89 3.93 -14.07 31.51
N ASP A 90 3.52 -13.19 30.60
CA ASP A 90 4.42 -12.59 29.62
C ASP A 90 5.70 -12.18 30.34
N ALA A 91 6.81 -12.77 29.92
CA ALA A 91 8.10 -12.40 30.46
C ALA A 91 8.25 -10.89 30.33
N PRO A 92 8.81 -10.18 31.33
CA PRO A 92 9.10 -8.78 31.18
C PRO A 92 9.95 -8.63 29.93
N VAL A 93 9.45 -7.88 28.95
CA VAL A 93 10.16 -7.53 27.72
C VAL A 93 11.48 -6.93 28.18
N ASP A 94 12.56 -7.64 27.95
CA ASP A 94 13.88 -7.25 28.41
C ASP A 94 14.17 -5.85 27.85
N ALA A 95 14.40 -4.91 28.77
CA ALA A 95 14.52 -3.47 28.52
C ALA A 95 15.87 -3.11 27.88
N ALA A 96 16.39 -3.97 27.00
CA ALA A 96 17.46 -3.67 26.08
C ALA A 96 16.81 -3.24 24.75
N ALA A 97 16.40 -1.97 24.70
CA ALA A 97 15.92 -1.30 23.50
C ALA A 97 16.91 -1.46 22.34
N ALA A 98 16.71 -2.50 21.52
CA ALA A 98 17.44 -2.74 20.27
C ALA A 98 17.16 -1.67 19.19
N ASN A 99 16.37 -0.66 19.55
CA ASN A 99 16.10 0.51 18.78
C ASN A 99 16.44 1.81 19.52
N LYS A 100 17.54 1.82 20.27
CA LYS A 100 18.35 3.06 20.30
C LYS A 100 18.90 3.26 18.89
N VAL A 101 18.02 3.76 18.00
CA VAL A 101 18.36 4.33 16.72
C VAL A 101 19.57 5.21 16.99
N LYS A 102 20.74 4.80 16.51
CA LYS A 102 21.80 5.78 16.32
C LYS A 102 21.18 6.75 15.34
N ALA A 103 20.86 7.96 15.79
CA ALA A 103 20.53 9.03 14.87
C ALA A 103 21.72 9.09 13.91
N ILE A 104 21.50 8.71 12.65
CA ILE A 104 22.55 8.82 11.65
C ILE A 104 22.84 10.31 11.50
N THR A 105 24.11 10.65 11.33
CA THR A 105 24.56 12.03 11.28
C THR A 105 24.01 12.73 10.03
N GLN A 106 23.93 14.07 10.03
CA GLN A 106 23.46 14.81 8.86
C GLN A 106 24.25 14.47 7.58
N PRO A 107 25.59 14.31 7.59
CA PRO A 107 26.32 13.83 6.41
C PRO A 107 25.90 12.44 5.93
N GLU A 108 25.52 11.53 6.83
CA GLU A 108 24.99 10.21 6.47
C GLU A 108 23.59 10.33 5.83
N ILE A 109 22.75 11.25 6.30
CA ILE A 109 21.46 11.57 5.67
C ILE A 109 21.69 12.16 4.28
N ASP A 110 22.58 13.15 4.15
CA ASP A 110 22.85 13.84 2.90
C ASP A 110 23.41 12.90 1.81
N ALA A 111 24.11 11.84 2.23
CA ALA A 111 24.62 10.78 1.36
C ALA A 111 23.55 9.79 0.87
N LEU A 112 22.33 9.80 1.42
CA LEU A 112 21.25 8.93 0.93
C LEU A 112 20.86 9.34 -0.51
N PRO A 113 20.53 8.37 -1.38
CA PRO A 113 20.48 8.61 -2.82
C PRO A 113 19.22 9.33 -3.31
N ASN A 114 18.16 9.46 -2.51
CA ASN A 114 16.93 10.13 -2.91
C ASN A 114 16.25 10.86 -1.76
N ARG A 115 15.37 11.82 -2.12
CA ARG A 115 14.68 12.68 -1.17
C ARG A 115 13.87 11.89 -0.17
N VAL A 116 13.06 10.92 -0.60
CA VAL A 116 12.14 10.22 0.32
C VAL A 116 12.87 9.36 1.36
N LEU A 117 14.06 8.84 1.05
CA LEU A 117 14.94 8.21 2.05
C LEU A 117 15.52 9.23 3.03
N LYS A 118 15.89 10.42 2.55
CA LYS A 118 16.34 11.52 3.41
C LYS A 118 15.24 11.96 4.37
N ASP A 119 14.05 12.25 3.83
CA ASP A 119 12.87 12.61 4.63
C ASP A 119 12.59 11.53 5.69
N PHE A 120 12.64 10.25 5.32
CA PHE A 120 12.45 9.14 6.25
C PHE A 120 13.54 9.08 7.34
N ALA A 121 14.80 9.30 6.98
CA ALA A 121 15.90 9.35 7.94
C ALA A 121 15.79 10.55 8.90
N GLU A 122 15.41 11.73 8.39
CA GLU A 122 15.20 12.96 9.17
C GLU A 122 14.08 12.81 10.21
N LEU A 123 13.08 11.97 9.93
CA LEU A 123 12.05 11.59 10.91
C LEU A 123 12.58 10.67 12.02
N GLY A 124 13.86 10.29 12.01
CA GLY A 124 14.48 9.44 13.02
C GLY A 124 14.46 7.95 12.67
N TYR A 125 14.33 7.59 11.38
CA TYR A 125 14.42 6.21 10.90
C TYR A 125 15.73 5.92 10.14
N GLY A 126 16.82 6.57 10.54
CA GLY A 126 18.11 6.54 9.84
C GLY A 126 18.63 5.14 9.49
N ASN A 127 18.66 4.21 10.45
CA ASN A 127 19.13 2.83 10.22
C ASN A 127 18.24 2.08 9.20
N ALA A 128 16.92 2.28 9.26
CA ALA A 128 16.00 1.69 8.30
C ALA A 128 16.20 2.28 6.89
N ALA A 129 16.48 3.58 6.79
CA ALA A 129 16.83 4.24 5.53
C ALA A 129 18.16 3.70 4.94
N GLN A 130 19.19 3.55 5.77
CA GLN A 130 20.47 2.96 5.36
C GLN A 130 20.33 1.50 4.91
N LEU A 131 19.49 0.72 5.58
CA LEU A 131 19.17 -0.65 5.19
C LEU A 131 18.52 -0.68 3.80
N LEU A 132 17.50 0.15 3.56
CA LEU A 132 16.84 0.23 2.26
C LEU A 132 17.76 0.72 1.15
N ALA A 133 18.75 1.55 1.47
CA ALA A 133 19.76 1.98 0.51
C ALA A 133 20.64 0.83 -0.02
N GLN A 134 20.64 -0.33 0.63
CA GLN A 134 21.35 -1.52 0.16
C GLN A 134 20.59 -2.33 -0.90
N SER A 135 19.29 -2.08 -1.13
CA SER A 135 18.49 -2.81 -2.12
C SER A 135 18.26 -1.97 -3.39
N PRO A 136 18.77 -2.39 -4.56
CA PRO A 136 18.48 -1.74 -5.83
C PRO A 136 16.99 -1.68 -6.16
N ALA A 137 16.22 -2.73 -5.82
CA ALA A 137 14.77 -2.71 -6.01
C ALA A 137 14.09 -1.64 -5.15
N ALA A 138 14.52 -1.47 -3.89
CA ALA A 138 14.02 -0.41 -3.04
C ALA A 138 14.35 0.96 -3.63
N LEU A 139 15.61 1.20 -4.01
CA LEU A 139 16.05 2.46 -4.59
C LEU A 139 15.27 2.84 -5.84
N LYS A 140 15.00 1.89 -6.74
CA LYS A 140 14.18 2.14 -7.93
C LYS A 140 12.79 2.67 -7.57
N ARG A 141 12.08 1.98 -6.66
CA ARG A 141 10.73 2.37 -6.23
C ARG A 141 10.72 3.69 -5.44
N LEU A 142 11.73 3.92 -4.61
CA LEU A 142 11.88 5.15 -3.84
C LEU A 142 12.23 6.35 -4.73
N ASN A 143 12.96 6.14 -5.81
CA ASN A 143 13.17 7.17 -6.84
C ASN A 143 11.86 7.49 -7.57
N GLU A 144 11.10 6.47 -8.03
CA GLU A 144 9.81 6.67 -8.70
C GLU A 144 8.82 7.49 -7.84
N THR A 145 8.78 7.24 -6.54
CA THR A 145 7.92 7.96 -5.59
C THR A 145 8.48 9.34 -5.24
N SER A 146 9.80 9.47 -5.14
CA SER A 146 10.47 10.77 -5.03
C SER A 146 10.10 11.68 -6.19
N ASP A 147 10.24 11.19 -7.42
CA ASP A 147 9.97 11.93 -8.65
C ASP A 147 8.48 12.28 -8.79
N ALA A 148 7.59 11.41 -8.32
CA ALA A 148 6.15 11.67 -8.24
C ALA A 148 5.76 12.69 -7.14
N GLY A 149 6.73 13.23 -6.40
CA GLY A 149 6.47 14.23 -5.36
C GLY A 149 5.78 13.69 -4.10
N VAL A 150 5.89 12.38 -3.83
CA VAL A 150 5.38 11.76 -2.59
C VAL A 150 6.10 12.37 -1.39
N GLN A 151 5.34 12.80 -0.40
CA GLN A 151 5.87 13.33 0.87
C GLN A 151 5.97 12.22 1.91
N VAL A 152 6.95 12.33 2.81
CA VAL A 152 7.04 11.48 4.01
C VAL A 152 6.83 12.37 5.23
N ARG A 153 5.96 11.95 6.15
CA ARG A 153 5.66 12.68 7.40
C ARG A 153 5.54 11.72 8.57
N GLU A 154 5.71 12.24 9.77
CA GLU A 154 5.32 11.52 10.98
C GLU A 154 3.79 11.48 11.10
N GLY A 155 3.26 10.31 11.43
CA GLY A 155 1.84 10.10 11.73
C GLY A 155 1.47 10.49 13.16
N ALA A 156 0.23 10.24 13.55
CA ALA A 156 -0.19 10.45 14.93
C ALA A 156 0.46 9.45 15.89
N ILE A 157 0.66 9.83 17.16
CA ILE A 157 1.36 9.04 18.21
C ILE A 157 0.79 7.62 18.41
N HIS A 158 -0.48 7.40 18.06
CA HIS A 158 -1.15 6.10 18.12
C HIS A 158 -1.79 5.69 16.78
N GLY A 159 -1.36 6.32 15.69
CA GLY A 159 -1.85 6.02 14.34
C GLY A 159 -0.97 5.00 13.64
N ARG A 160 -1.59 4.07 12.91
CA ARG A 160 -0.86 3.17 12.01
C ARG A 160 -0.24 3.96 10.86
N SER A 161 0.89 3.46 10.35
CA SER A 161 1.44 3.96 9.09
C SER A 161 0.37 3.83 8.01
N HIS A 162 0.25 4.86 7.17
CA HIS A 162 -0.73 4.87 6.10
C HIS A 162 -0.35 5.86 5.01
N THR A 163 -0.86 5.58 3.81
CA THR A 163 -0.76 6.47 2.66
C THR A 163 -2.05 7.24 2.47
N SER A 164 -1.95 8.57 2.38
CA SER A 164 -3.10 9.45 2.12
C SER A 164 -2.79 10.44 1.01
N ARG A 165 -3.82 10.91 0.31
CA ARG A 165 -3.72 12.05 -0.61
C ARG A 165 -4.46 13.23 0.00
N ASN A 166 -3.76 14.33 0.21
CA ASN A 166 -4.41 15.56 0.64
C ASN A 166 -5.26 16.09 -0.52
N THR A 167 -6.57 16.29 -0.29
CA THR A 167 -7.53 16.75 -1.30
C THR A 167 -7.25 18.17 -1.80
N SER A 168 -6.63 19.02 -0.99
CA SER A 168 -6.31 20.41 -1.35
C SER A 168 -5.05 20.54 -2.20
N THR A 169 -4.00 19.77 -1.89
CA THR A 169 -2.71 19.85 -2.61
C THR A 169 -2.55 18.78 -3.67
N GLN A 170 -3.44 17.78 -3.69
CA GLN A 170 -3.36 16.56 -4.52
C GLN A 170 -2.08 15.75 -4.31
N LYS A 171 -1.24 16.11 -3.32
CA LYS A 171 0.01 15.42 -3.02
C LYS A 171 -0.26 14.17 -2.19
N VAL A 172 0.39 13.09 -2.57
CA VAL A 172 0.40 11.84 -1.81
C VAL A 172 1.41 11.97 -0.68
N THR A 173 1.00 11.58 0.52
CA THR A 173 1.83 11.60 1.72
C THR A 173 1.79 10.22 2.37
N VAL A 174 2.97 9.69 2.68
CA VAL A 174 3.15 8.53 3.55
C VAL A 174 3.36 9.03 4.97
N TYR A 175 2.48 8.64 5.87
CA TYR A 175 2.59 8.90 7.30
C TYR A 175 3.18 7.68 8.00
N MET A 176 4.26 7.88 8.73
CA MET A 176 4.94 6.82 9.48
C MET A 176 4.50 6.78 10.94
N ASP A 177 4.15 5.59 11.42
CA ASP A 177 3.84 5.35 12.83
C ASP A 177 5.09 5.59 13.71
N PRO A 178 5.06 6.57 14.63
CA PRO A 178 6.21 6.90 15.48
C PRO A 178 6.60 5.76 16.42
N THR A 179 5.70 4.80 16.71
CA THR A 179 6.04 3.62 17.53
C THR A 179 7.02 2.69 16.83
N LEU A 180 7.12 2.74 15.49
CA LEU A 180 8.12 1.99 14.72
C LEU A 180 9.55 2.42 15.06
N LYS A 181 9.76 3.62 15.61
CA LYS A 181 11.08 4.05 16.10
C LYS A 181 11.57 3.22 17.28
N GLN A 182 10.70 2.44 17.92
CA GLN A 182 11.04 1.53 19.01
C GLN A 182 11.14 0.06 18.56
N LYS A 183 10.87 -0.24 17.28
CA LYS A 183 10.91 -1.60 16.69
C LYS A 183 12.09 -1.75 15.73
N SER A 184 12.49 -2.98 15.36
CA SER A 184 13.67 -3.21 14.52
C SER A 184 13.74 -2.33 13.25
N PRO A 185 14.95 -1.99 12.76
CA PRO A 185 15.11 -1.29 11.48
C PRO A 185 14.39 -1.98 10.32
N GLU A 186 14.34 -3.32 10.34
CA GLU A 186 13.62 -4.14 9.36
C GLU A 186 12.11 -3.91 9.42
N ASP A 187 11.51 -3.79 10.61
CA ASP A 187 10.08 -3.52 10.76
C ASP A 187 9.71 -2.15 10.21
N ALA A 188 10.51 -1.13 10.53
CA ALA A 188 10.32 0.22 10.02
C ALA A 188 10.53 0.29 8.50
N ALA A 189 11.58 -0.37 7.98
CA ALA A 189 11.91 -0.40 6.56
C ALA A 189 10.85 -1.14 5.74
N GLY A 190 10.38 -2.30 6.21
CA GLY A 190 9.33 -3.08 5.55
C GLY A 190 8.02 -2.31 5.49
N THR A 191 7.63 -1.68 6.62
CA THR A 191 6.42 -0.84 6.66
C THR A 191 6.53 0.37 5.74
N PHE A 192 7.66 1.09 5.77
CA PHE A 192 7.88 2.23 4.88
C PHE A 192 7.82 1.82 3.41
N MET A 193 8.47 0.71 3.03
CA MET A 193 8.41 0.20 1.65
C MET A 193 7.02 -0.22 1.22
N PHE A 194 6.23 -0.81 2.10
CA PHE A 194 4.84 -1.14 1.82
C PHE A 194 4.01 0.12 1.55
N GLU A 195 4.14 1.14 2.40
CA GLU A 195 3.42 2.41 2.20
C GLU A 195 3.89 3.16 0.95
N MET A 196 5.18 3.18 0.65
CA MET A 196 5.71 3.78 -0.57
C MET A 196 5.22 3.05 -1.83
N ASN A 197 5.03 1.74 -1.73
CA ASN A 197 4.37 0.96 -2.77
C ASN A 197 2.89 1.35 -2.94
N ASN A 198 2.16 1.60 -1.86
CA ASN A 198 0.79 2.08 -1.92
C ASN A 198 0.71 3.51 -2.47
N ALA A 199 1.67 4.38 -2.11
CA ALA A 199 1.78 5.74 -2.63
C ALA A 199 1.98 5.77 -4.14
N HIS A 200 2.84 4.90 -4.68
CA HIS A 200 3.02 4.75 -6.13
C HIS A 200 1.74 4.30 -6.85
N ARG A 201 0.89 3.51 -6.17
CA ARG A 201 -0.38 3.00 -6.70
C ARG A 201 -1.58 3.88 -6.37
N ARG A 202 -1.37 5.04 -5.75
CA ARG A 202 -2.45 5.91 -5.33
C ARG A 202 -3.41 6.29 -6.47
N PRO A 203 -2.95 6.59 -7.71
CA PRO A 203 -3.85 6.84 -8.82
C PRO A 203 -4.81 5.68 -9.12
N GLN A 204 -4.37 4.43 -8.98
CA GLN A 204 -5.20 3.23 -9.21
C GLN A 204 -6.23 3.03 -8.10
N PHE A 205 -5.85 3.31 -6.85
CA PHE A 205 -6.81 3.33 -5.75
C PHE A 205 -7.86 4.42 -5.93
N ASP A 206 -7.44 5.63 -6.32
CA ASP A 206 -8.35 6.75 -6.55
C ASP A 206 -9.31 6.45 -7.71
N ALA A 207 -8.82 5.85 -8.81
CA ALA A 207 -9.65 5.42 -9.93
C ALA A 207 -10.68 4.35 -9.53
N LEU A 208 -10.31 3.42 -8.65
CA LEU A 208 -11.24 2.42 -8.12
C LEU A 208 -12.33 3.07 -7.27
N ASP A 209 -11.98 4.05 -6.43
CA ASP A 209 -12.94 4.83 -5.65
C ASP A 209 -13.88 5.64 -6.56
N ASP A 210 -13.37 6.23 -7.64
CA ASP A 210 -14.17 6.91 -8.66
C ASP A 210 -15.11 5.95 -9.39
N ASP A 211 -14.69 4.73 -9.69
CA ASP A 211 -15.55 3.73 -10.30
C ASP A 211 -16.71 3.31 -9.37
N VAL A 212 -16.52 3.34 -8.05
CA VAL A 212 -17.61 3.17 -7.07
C VAL A 212 -18.57 4.35 -7.10
N ARG A 213 -18.06 5.60 -7.03
CA ARG A 213 -18.88 6.83 -7.10
C ARG A 213 -19.72 6.88 -8.37
N ASN A 214 -19.12 6.46 -9.48
CA ASN A 214 -19.75 6.43 -10.80
C ASN A 214 -20.56 5.15 -11.06
N LYS A 215 -20.79 4.31 -10.04
CA LYS A 215 -21.58 3.07 -10.10
C LYS A 215 -21.11 2.04 -11.15
N LYS A 216 -19.84 2.10 -11.57
CA LYS A 216 -19.19 1.09 -12.40
C LYS A 216 -18.79 -0.14 -11.58
N VAL A 217 -18.45 0.07 -10.30
CA VAL A 217 -18.31 -1.00 -9.30
C VAL A 217 -19.50 -0.91 -8.35
N THR A 218 -20.35 -1.94 -8.37
CA THR A 218 -21.62 -1.94 -7.64
C THR A 218 -21.69 -2.89 -6.46
N SER A 219 -20.70 -3.78 -6.31
CA SER A 219 -20.62 -4.80 -5.26
C SER A 219 -19.51 -4.48 -4.26
N PRO A 220 -19.80 -4.49 -2.94
CA PRO A 220 -18.77 -4.35 -1.90
C PRO A 220 -17.65 -5.39 -2.02
N SER A 221 -17.99 -6.65 -2.33
CA SER A 221 -17.00 -7.72 -2.48
C SER A 221 -16.11 -7.52 -3.70
N ASP A 222 -16.65 -7.02 -4.83
CA ASP A 222 -15.85 -6.72 -6.02
C ASP A 222 -14.87 -5.56 -5.75
N TYR A 223 -15.32 -4.53 -5.02
CA TYR A 223 -14.45 -3.45 -4.58
C TYR A 223 -13.32 -3.96 -3.65
N ALA A 224 -13.66 -4.78 -2.66
CA ALA A 224 -12.69 -5.35 -1.73
C ALA A 224 -11.63 -6.20 -2.45
N GLU A 225 -12.04 -7.06 -3.39
CA GLU A 225 -11.12 -7.87 -4.19
C GLU A 225 -10.18 -7.02 -5.06
N LYS A 226 -10.71 -6.02 -5.76
CA LYS A 226 -9.93 -5.11 -6.60
C LYS A 226 -8.92 -4.31 -5.78
N LYS A 227 -9.33 -3.83 -4.60
CA LYS A 227 -8.46 -3.09 -3.69
C LYS A 227 -7.36 -3.98 -3.12
N MET A 228 -7.71 -5.20 -2.69
CA MET A 228 -6.74 -6.15 -2.16
C MET A 228 -5.71 -6.58 -3.20
N LYS A 229 -6.12 -6.73 -4.46
CA LYS A 229 -5.19 -7.03 -5.56
C LYS A 229 -4.13 -5.94 -5.72
N LEU A 230 -4.49 -4.66 -5.58
CA LEU A 230 -3.52 -3.55 -5.65
C LEU A 230 -2.54 -3.60 -4.46
N GLU A 231 -3.01 -3.90 -3.25
CA GLU A 231 -2.14 -4.06 -2.08
C GLU A 231 -1.20 -5.26 -2.20
N VAL A 232 -1.67 -6.41 -2.69
CA VAL A 232 -0.84 -7.60 -2.92
C VAL A 232 0.32 -7.30 -3.86
N GLU A 233 0.11 -6.48 -4.91
CA GLU A 233 1.23 -6.05 -5.75
C GLU A 233 2.26 -5.23 -5.00
N GLY A 234 1.84 -4.42 -4.02
CA GLY A 234 2.71 -3.70 -3.10
C GLY A 234 3.44 -4.63 -2.13
N MET A 235 2.74 -5.61 -1.55
CA MET A 235 3.31 -6.64 -0.69
C MET A 235 4.40 -7.43 -1.41
N LEU A 236 4.14 -7.90 -2.63
CA LEU A 236 5.11 -8.68 -3.40
C LEU A 236 6.36 -7.87 -3.78
N HIS A 237 6.21 -6.58 -4.12
CA HIS A 237 7.38 -5.71 -4.34
C HIS A 237 8.17 -5.48 -3.05
N THR A 238 7.49 -5.33 -1.91
CA THR A 238 8.14 -5.22 -0.61
C THR A 238 8.89 -6.53 -0.30
N GLY A 239 8.31 -7.69 -0.58
CA GLY A 239 8.95 -8.99 -0.36
C GLY A 239 10.14 -9.25 -1.27
N MET A 240 10.13 -8.70 -2.48
CA MET A 240 11.28 -8.69 -3.38
C MET A 240 12.46 -7.94 -2.77
N VAL A 241 12.20 -6.76 -2.20
CA VAL A 241 13.22 -5.97 -1.48
C VAL A 241 13.75 -6.75 -0.28
N GLY A 242 12.87 -7.34 0.54
CA GLY A 242 13.29 -8.17 1.67
C GLY A 242 14.19 -9.33 1.23
N ARG A 243 13.83 -10.03 0.15
CA ARG A 243 14.67 -11.11 -0.41
C ARG A 243 16.03 -10.60 -0.87
N GLU A 244 16.11 -9.44 -1.52
CA GLU A 244 17.38 -8.83 -1.94
C GLU A 244 18.27 -8.51 -0.74
N LEU A 245 17.72 -7.90 0.31
CA LEU A 245 18.45 -7.60 1.54
C LEU A 245 18.98 -8.87 2.21
N ALA A 246 18.19 -9.95 2.23
CA ALA A 246 18.62 -11.24 2.75
C ALA A 246 19.75 -11.85 1.90
N HIS A 247 19.62 -11.85 0.58
CA HIS A 247 20.63 -12.39 -0.33
C HIS A 247 21.94 -11.62 -0.23
N GLY A 248 21.88 -10.29 -0.13
CA GLY A 248 23.05 -9.42 0.03
C GLY A 248 23.72 -9.50 1.41
N GLY A 249 23.17 -10.28 2.35
CA GLY A 249 23.69 -10.38 3.72
C GLY A 249 23.48 -9.10 4.55
N HIS A 250 22.55 -8.24 4.15
CA HIS A 250 22.22 -6.99 4.86
C HIS A 250 21.20 -7.20 5.98
N SER A 251 20.47 -8.32 5.97
CA SER A 251 19.55 -8.74 7.02
C SER A 251 19.40 -10.25 7.01
N GLU A 252 19.06 -10.84 8.16
CA GLU A 252 18.66 -12.25 8.21
C GLU A 252 17.19 -12.40 7.76
N LEU A 253 16.86 -13.53 7.12
CA LEU A 253 15.50 -13.80 6.63
C LEU A 253 14.44 -13.74 7.75
N LYS A 254 14.81 -14.19 8.96
CA LYS A 254 13.91 -14.21 10.12
C LYS A 254 13.51 -12.81 10.62
N ASN A 255 14.31 -11.79 10.31
CA ASN A 255 14.02 -10.41 10.70
C ASN A 255 13.12 -9.68 9.69
N LEU A 256 12.88 -10.26 8.52
CA LEU A 256 12.17 -9.62 7.40
C LEU A 256 10.68 -9.99 7.34
N GLY A 257 10.06 -10.23 8.49
CA GLY A 257 8.63 -10.56 8.60
C GLY A 257 7.75 -9.45 8.04
N SER A 258 8.08 -8.20 8.35
CA SER A 258 7.37 -7.00 7.88
C SER A 258 7.56 -6.68 6.39
N PHE A 259 8.41 -7.44 5.69
CA PHE A 259 8.62 -7.27 4.25
C PHE A 259 7.74 -8.17 3.38
N TYR A 260 6.98 -9.12 3.93
CA TYR A 260 6.29 -10.14 3.12
C TYR A 260 7.25 -11.01 2.29
N THR A 261 8.49 -11.19 2.76
CA THR A 261 9.54 -11.91 2.03
C THR A 261 9.14 -13.35 1.72
N MET A 262 8.48 -14.02 2.67
CA MET A 262 8.02 -15.41 2.48
C MET A 262 6.92 -15.52 1.41
N ASP A 263 5.97 -14.57 1.37
CA ASP A 263 4.95 -14.53 0.32
C ASP A 263 5.58 -14.32 -1.05
N TYR A 264 6.55 -13.42 -1.15
CA TYR A 264 7.27 -13.19 -2.40
C TYR A 264 8.09 -14.41 -2.83
N MET A 265 8.79 -15.08 -1.91
CA MET A 265 9.56 -16.29 -2.25
C MET A 265 8.66 -17.42 -2.75
N LYS A 266 7.49 -17.59 -2.12
CA LYS A 266 6.48 -18.55 -2.58
C LYS A 266 5.97 -18.19 -3.98
N TYR A 267 5.59 -16.92 -4.17
CA TYR A 267 5.16 -16.38 -5.47
C TYR A 267 6.22 -16.60 -6.57
N ALA A 268 7.47 -16.24 -6.30
CA ALA A 268 8.56 -16.33 -7.26
C ALA A 268 8.79 -17.79 -7.69
N LYS A 269 8.74 -18.73 -6.74
CA LYS A 269 8.87 -20.17 -7.00
C LYS A 269 7.70 -20.71 -7.81
N GLU A 270 6.47 -20.41 -7.41
CA GLU A 270 5.27 -20.98 -8.03
C GLU A 270 4.94 -20.38 -9.41
N THR A 271 5.52 -19.20 -9.70
CA THR A 271 5.33 -18.51 -10.98
C THR A 271 6.56 -18.49 -11.89
N GLU A 272 7.61 -19.23 -11.53
CA GLU A 272 8.79 -19.41 -12.37
C GLU A 272 8.42 -20.08 -13.71
N GLY A 273 8.85 -19.48 -14.82
CA GLY A 273 8.52 -19.95 -16.18
C GLY A 273 7.04 -19.83 -16.56
N LYS A 274 6.18 -19.28 -15.70
CA LYS A 274 4.74 -19.13 -15.97
C LYS A 274 4.41 -17.87 -16.77
N SER A 275 3.27 -17.89 -17.47
CA SER A 275 2.79 -16.77 -18.26
C SER A 275 2.38 -15.57 -17.39
N ALA A 276 2.19 -14.40 -18.00
CA ALA A 276 1.67 -13.22 -17.30
C ALA A 276 0.28 -13.47 -16.69
N ASN A 277 -0.57 -14.25 -17.38
CA ASN A 277 -1.90 -14.61 -16.90
C ASN A 277 -1.85 -15.51 -15.67
N ASP A 278 -0.94 -16.49 -15.65
CA ASP A 278 -0.75 -17.36 -14.50
C ASP A 278 -0.25 -16.57 -13.27
N LYS A 279 0.71 -15.66 -13.50
CA LYS A 279 1.18 -14.72 -12.46
C LYS A 279 0.04 -13.87 -11.92
N GLN A 280 -0.88 -13.45 -12.79
CA GLN A 280 -2.04 -12.68 -12.40
C GLN A 280 -3.07 -13.49 -11.61
N ALA A 281 -3.30 -14.75 -12.00
CA ALA A 281 -4.14 -15.68 -11.26
C ALA A 281 -3.59 -15.95 -9.86
N TYR A 282 -2.26 -16.10 -9.74
CA TYR A 282 -1.61 -16.27 -8.45
C TYR A 282 -1.82 -15.07 -7.52
N ARG A 283 -1.62 -13.85 -8.02
CA ARG A 283 -1.84 -12.64 -7.22
C ARG A 283 -3.30 -12.54 -6.75
N LEU A 284 -4.24 -12.98 -7.58
CA LEU A 284 -5.66 -13.04 -7.20
C LEU A 284 -5.91 -14.06 -6.09
N ASP A 285 -5.29 -15.23 -6.16
CA ASP A 285 -5.38 -16.24 -5.09
C ASP A 285 -4.77 -15.72 -3.78
N LEU A 286 -3.59 -15.09 -3.85
CA LEU A 286 -2.97 -14.45 -2.70
C LEU A 286 -3.87 -13.32 -2.12
N ALA A 287 -4.51 -12.52 -2.98
CA ALA A 287 -5.46 -11.50 -2.52
C ALA A 287 -6.64 -12.13 -1.76
N LYS A 288 -7.21 -13.22 -2.28
CA LYS A 288 -8.30 -13.95 -1.61
C LYS A 288 -7.89 -14.49 -0.25
N THR A 289 -6.74 -15.15 -0.16
CA THR A 289 -6.25 -15.73 1.10
C THR A 289 -5.96 -14.67 2.16
N ARG A 290 -5.57 -13.46 1.74
CA ARG A 290 -5.24 -12.35 2.66
C ARG A 290 -6.46 -11.50 3.04
N MET A 291 -7.49 -11.48 2.20
CA MET A 291 -8.68 -10.64 2.37
C MET A 291 -9.43 -10.91 3.69
N ASP A 292 -9.45 -12.17 4.13
CA ASP A 292 -10.18 -12.61 5.33
C ASP A 292 -9.28 -12.79 6.57
N VAL A 293 -7.98 -12.47 6.47
CA VAL A 293 -7.08 -12.52 7.63
C VAL A 293 -7.41 -11.36 8.58
N PRO A 294 -7.76 -11.64 9.85
CA PRO A 294 -8.07 -10.58 10.81
C PRO A 294 -6.79 -9.91 11.31
N HIS A 295 -6.79 -8.58 11.29
CA HIS A 295 -5.77 -7.73 11.88
C HIS A 295 -6.44 -6.80 12.90
N ASN A 296 -6.08 -6.94 14.18
CA ASN A 296 -6.67 -6.18 15.30
C ASN A 296 -8.21 -6.25 15.35
N GLY A 297 -8.78 -7.44 15.09
CA GLY A 297 -10.22 -7.68 15.15
C GLY A 297 -11.00 -7.33 13.88
N THR A 298 -10.36 -6.80 12.84
CA THR A 298 -10.99 -6.55 11.53
C THR A 298 -10.22 -7.19 10.38
N SER A 299 -10.91 -7.79 9.41
CA SER A 299 -10.28 -8.27 8.18
C SER A 299 -10.15 -7.17 7.13
N HIS A 300 -9.27 -7.37 6.14
CA HIS A 300 -9.17 -6.47 4.98
C HIS A 300 -10.51 -6.35 4.25
N ARG A 301 -11.26 -7.45 4.13
CA ARG A 301 -12.62 -7.45 3.58
C ARG A 301 -13.51 -6.44 4.30
N GLN A 302 -13.62 -6.57 5.62
CA GLN A 302 -14.47 -5.69 6.42
C GLN A 302 -14.05 -4.22 6.27
N VAL A 303 -12.74 -3.94 6.28
CA VAL A 303 -12.22 -2.59 6.08
C VAL A 303 -12.63 -2.03 4.72
N TYR A 304 -12.46 -2.79 3.63
CA TYR A 304 -12.77 -2.30 2.28
C TYR A 304 -14.27 -2.22 1.99
N GLU A 305 -15.07 -3.15 2.51
CA GLU A 305 -16.52 -3.09 2.37
C GLU A 305 -17.11 -1.88 3.13
N ASN A 306 -16.56 -1.55 4.31
CA ASN A 306 -16.92 -0.33 5.02
C ASN A 306 -16.49 0.94 4.26
N GLN A 307 -15.32 0.93 3.62
CA GLN A 307 -14.90 2.03 2.74
C GLN A 307 -15.82 2.18 1.53
N PHE A 308 -16.23 1.07 0.89
CA PHE A 308 -17.20 1.08 -0.21
C PHE A 308 -18.52 1.73 0.24
N ALA A 309 -19.02 1.36 1.41
CA ALA A 309 -20.25 1.94 1.97
C ALA A 309 -20.10 3.45 2.24
N GLY A 310 -18.92 3.92 2.64
CA GLY A 310 -18.66 5.35 2.86
C GLY A 310 -18.42 6.17 1.59
N ILE A 311 -18.14 5.53 0.45
CA ILE A 311 -17.97 6.21 -0.85
C ILE A 311 -19.32 6.43 -1.55
N ARG A 312 -20.27 5.52 -1.36
CA ARG A 312 -21.61 5.58 -1.95
C ARG A 312 -22.49 6.66 -1.31
#